data_AF-E4XS43-F1
#
_entry.id   AF-E4XS43-F1
#
_cell.length_a   1.000
_cell.length_b   1.000
_cell.length_c   1.000
_cell.angle_alpha   90.00
_cell.angle_beta   90.00
_cell.angle_gamma   90.00
#
_symmetry.space_group_name_H-M   'P 1'
#
loop_
_entity.id
_entity.type
_entity.pdbx_description
1 polymer ?
#
loop_
_entity_poly.entity_id
_entity_poly.type
_entity_poly.pdbx_seq_one_letter_code
_entity_poly.pdbx_strand_id
1 'polypeptide(L)' 'MGAKQAKLNKKQLEDLSEKTKFSAKEIKHWHNGFMKDCPTGKLSKGEFSKIYTQFFPKGDPTAFS' A
#
# COMPACT_ATOMS: atom_id res chain seq x y z
N MET A 1 18.88 -10.85 -10.04
CA MET A 1 17.97 -11.96 -9.65
C MET A 1 16.76 -11.33 -8.95
N GLY A 2 15.58 -11.35 -9.59
CA GLY A 2 14.41 -10.60 -9.16
C GLY A 2 13.82 -11.12 -7.85
N ALA A 3 13.59 -10.23 -6.89
CA ALA A 3 12.91 -10.56 -5.64
C ALA A 3 11.52 -11.14 -5.95
N LYS A 4 11.18 -12.28 -5.35
CA LYS A 4 9.82 -12.86 -5.44
C LYS A 4 8.84 -11.84 -4.89
N GLN A 5 8.07 -11.20 -5.77
CA GLN A 5 6.99 -10.30 -5.36
C GLN A 5 6.04 -11.08 -4.46
N ALA A 6 5.93 -10.66 -3.20
CA ALA A 6 5.02 -11.26 -2.24
C ALA A 6 3.60 -11.19 -2.82
N LYS A 7 2.92 -12.33 -2.96
CA LYS A 7 1.51 -12.36 -3.39
C LYS A 7 0.63 -12.47 -2.15
N LEU A 8 -0.43 -11.67 -2.10
CA LEU A 8 -1.46 -11.80 -1.07
C LEU A 8 -2.13 -13.18 -1.16
N ASN A 9 -2.21 -13.87 -0.03
CA ASN A 9 -2.95 -15.12 0.08
C ASN A 9 -4.47 -14.87 0.32
N LYS A 10 -5.30 -15.91 0.23
CA LYS A 10 -6.76 -15.79 0.38
C LYS A 10 -7.16 -15.20 1.74
N LYS A 11 -6.56 -15.70 2.83
CA LYS A 11 -6.85 -15.21 4.19
C LYS A 11 -6.54 -13.73 4.36
N GLN A 12 -5.43 -13.25 3.78
CA GLN A 12 -5.08 -11.82 3.79
C GLN A 12 -6.08 -10.98 2.99
N LEU A 13 -6.54 -11.49 1.84
CA LEU A 13 -7.55 -10.78 1.05
C LEU A 13 -8.89 -10.69 1.78
N GLU A 14 -9.31 -11.75 2.46
CA GLU A 14 -10.55 -11.78 3.25
C GLU A 14 -10.45 -10.80 4.43
N ASP A 15 -9.38 -10.87 5.22
CA ASP A 15 -9.15 -9.95 6.35
C ASP A 15 -9.12 -8.48 5.91
N LEU A 16 -8.40 -8.18 4.83
CA LEU A 16 -8.33 -6.82 4.28
C LEU A 16 -9.68 -6.36 3.72
N SER A 17 -10.43 -7.24 3.07
CA SER A 17 -11.76 -6.91 2.54
C SER A 17 -12.74 -6.59 3.65
N GLU A 18 -12.73 -7.35 4.75
CA GLU A 18 -13.60 -7.12 5.90
C GLU A 18 -13.27 -5.79 6.61
N LYS A 19 -11.98 -5.46 6.76
CA LYS A 19 -11.52 -4.24 7.45
C LYS A 19 -11.65 -2.97 6.63
N THR A 20 -11.48 -3.06 5.32
CA THR A 20 -11.43 -1.87 4.43
C THR A 20 -12.70 -1.68 3.61
N LYS A 21 -13.56 -2.71 3.55
CA LYS A 21 -14.72 -2.79 2.65
C LYS A 21 -14.36 -2.71 1.15
N PHE A 22 -13.09 -2.90 0.80
CA PHE A 22 -12.68 -3.02 -0.59
C PHE A 22 -12.90 -4.42 -1.14
N SER A 23 -13.14 -4.52 -2.44
CA SER A 23 -13.19 -5.81 -3.14
C SER A 23 -11.80 -6.43 -3.26
N ALA A 24 -11.74 -7.75 -3.42
CA ALA A 24 -10.48 -8.46 -3.66
C ALA A 24 -9.73 -7.96 -4.91
N LYS A 25 -10.43 -7.36 -5.89
CA LYS A 25 -9.81 -6.75 -7.08
C LYS A 25 -9.10 -5.45 -6.71
N GLU A 26 -9.75 -4.58 -5.94
CA GLU A 26 -9.17 -3.31 -5.48
C GLU A 26 -7.97 -3.54 -4.58
N ILE A 27 -8.06 -4.49 -3.64
CA ILE A 27 -6.95 -4.83 -2.75
C ILE A 27 -5.73 -5.31 -3.54
N LYS A 28 -5.94 -6.17 -4.55
CA LYS A 28 -4.86 -6.62 -5.45
C LYS A 28 -4.29 -5.47 -6.28
N HIS A 29 -5.13 -4.56 -6.76
CA HIS A 29 -4.68 -3.39 -7.51
C HIS A 29 -3.78 -2.50 -6.66
N TRP A 30 -4.22 -2.14 -5.45
CA TRP A 30 -3.44 -1.36 -4.50
C TRP A 30 -2.14 -2.04 -4.11
N HIS A 31 -2.18 -3.35 -3.81
CA HIS A 31 -0.98 -4.11 -3.46
C HIS A 31 0.03 -4.16 -4.63
N ASN A 32 -0.44 -4.32 -5.87
CA ASN A 32 0.44 -4.31 -7.04
C ASN A 32 1.05 -2.92 -7.29
N GLY A 33 0.29 -1.85 -7.10
CA GLY A 33 0.82 -0.49 -7.12
C GLY A 33 1.90 -0.32 -6.06
N PHE A 34 1.58 -0.68 -4.82
CA PHE A 34 2.52 -0.64 -3.70
C PHE A 34 3.82 -1.41 -3.97
N MET A 35 3.76 -2.62 -4.51
CA MET A 35 4.97 -3.41 -4.82
C MET A 35 5.76 -2.87 -6.02
N LYS A 36 5.12 -2.08 -6.90
CA LYS A 36 5.77 -1.39 -8.02
C LYS A 36 6.53 -0.16 -7.51
N ASP A 37 5.88 0.64 -6.68
CA ASP A 37 6.47 1.86 -6.11
C ASP A 37 7.46 1.54 -4.97
N CYS A 38 7.23 0.44 -4.25
CA CYS A 38 8.04 -0.03 -3.13
C CYS A 38 8.45 -1.51 -3.30
N PRO A 39 9.48 -1.82 -4.12
CA PRO A 39 9.89 -3.19 -4.45
C PRO A 39 10.37 -4.01 -3.24
N THR A 40 10.78 -3.33 -2.16
CA THR A 40 11.20 -3.95 -0.89
C THR A 40 10.02 -4.42 -0.05
N GLY A 41 8.80 -3.99 -0.38
CA GLY A 41 7.59 -4.19 0.42
C GLY A 41 7.58 -3.38 1.73
N LYS A 42 8.49 -2.41 1.88
CA LYS A 42 8.64 -1.60 3.10
C LYS A 42 8.61 -0.12 2.78
N LEU A 43 7.54 0.55 3.18
CA LEU A 43 7.44 2.00 3.02
C LEU A 43 8.11 2.72 4.20
N SER A 44 9.09 3.56 3.89
CA SER A 44 9.72 4.42 4.90
C SER A 44 8.85 5.65 5.20
N LYS A 45 8.95 6.21 6.40
CA LYS A 45 8.21 7.41 6.81
C LYS A 45 8.38 8.59 5.84
N GLY A 46 9.59 8.79 5.33
CA GLY A 46 9.86 9.80 4.31
C GLY A 46 9.18 9.54 2.95
N GLU A 47 9.03 8.28 2.56
CA GLU A 47 8.30 7.91 1.34
C GLU A 47 6.80 8.03 1.51
N PHE A 48 6.28 7.63 2.67
CA PHE A 48 4.87 7.84 3.01
C PHE A 48 4.49 9.32 2.94
N SER A 49 5.32 10.21 3.49
CA SER A 49 5.07 11.66 3.46
C SER A 49 4.99 12.21 2.03
N LYS A 50 5.86 11.73 1.12
CA LYS A 50 5.82 12.09 -0.30
C LYS A 50 4.54 11.60 -0.97
N ILE A 51 4.17 10.34 -0.77
CA ILE A 51 2.94 9.77 -1.33
C ILE A 51 1.72 10.54 -0.79
N TYR A 52 1.66 10.77 0.52
CA TYR A 52 0.54 11.47 1.18
C TYR A 52 0.34 12.87 0.61
N THR A 53 1.42 13.64 0.43
CA THR A 53 1.35 14.99 -0.17
C THR A 53 0.98 14.98 -1.65
N GLN A 54 1.26 13.92 -2.40
CA GLN A 54 0.80 13.78 -3.79
C GLN A 54 -0.71 13.55 -3.88
N PHE A 55 -1.29 12.75 -2.98
CA PHE A 55 -2.73 12.47 -2.96
C PHE A 55 -3.53 13.57 -2.23
N PHE A 56 -2.93 14.22 -1.24
CA PHE A 56 -3.51 15.29 -0.46
C PHE A 56 -2.56 16.51 -0.45
N PRO A 57 -2.56 17.34 -1.50
CA PRO A 57 -1.63 18.48 -1.63
C PRO A 57 -1.74 19.52 -0.51
N LYS A 58 -2.89 19.57 0.16
CA LYS A 58 -3.17 20.43 1.32
C LYS A 58 -3.17 19.67 2.65
N GLY A 59 -2.88 18.37 2.63
CA GLY A 59 -2.81 17.54 3.83
C GLY A 59 -1.46 17.67 4.49
N ASP A 60 -1.44 17.71 5.83
CA ASP A 60 -0.19 17.72 6.59
C ASP A 60 0.28 16.28 6.86
N PRO A 61 1.41 15.85 6.29
CA PRO A 61 1.92 14.49 6.50
C PRO A 61 2.61 14.33 7.87
N THR A 62 2.87 15.41 8.61
CA THR A 62 3.50 15.32 9.95
C THR A 62 2.53 14.81 11.00
N ALA A 63 1.23 14.84 10.74
CA ALA A 63 0.20 14.20 11.56
C ALA A 63 0.41 12.68 11.76
N PHE A 64 1.23 12.03 10.93
CA PHE A 64 1.55 10.60 11.02
C PHE A 64 2.97 10.34 11.56
N SER A 65 3.55 11.31 12.30
CA SER A 65 4.91 11.23 12.82
C SER A 65 5.07 10.57 14.18
#